data_AF-A0A1I7SE46-F1
#
_entry.id   AF-A0A1I7SE46-F1
#
_cell.length_a   1.000
_cell.length_b   1.000
_cell.length_c   1.000
_cell.angle_alpha   90.00
_cell.angle_beta   90.00
_cell.angle_gamma   90.00
#
_symmetry.space_group_name_H-M   'P 1'
#
loop_
_entity.id
_entity.type
_entity.pdbx_description
1 polymer ?
#
loop_
_entity_poly.entity_id
_entity_poly.type
_entity_poly.pdbx_seq_one_letter_code
_entity_poly.pdbx_strand_id
1 'polypeptide(L)'
;MSGPSTSDAIKILQRENQKLRQQLESLSAAASSSYSAQSQLEEEAQHLRETLDEARRTRRILTQDNDRCNRDIQALREALRQQQRASAEEMAQLEEQVQQLAASLRIEEDIHRQTQLRLEASEALVNSLRHNLDQEMRRPHKIPRQPCLYCSSPHHNPLDCTTVTDRAVRRQLIGDRCVNCLGSHDITGCPSRKTCLHCQAWHHTSLCPLGDSSSDLRDVPGPSRSSGPGDRYTSS
;
A
#
# COMPACT_ATOMS: atom_id res chain seq x y z
N MET A 1 -34.28 -120.18 -88.67
CA MET A 1 -34.80 -119.14 -87.77
C MET A 1 -34.95 -117.88 -88.59
N SER A 2 -36.12 -117.24 -88.59
CA SER A 2 -36.34 -116.04 -89.39
C SER A 2 -35.81 -114.82 -88.66
N GLY A 3 -34.79 -114.16 -89.21
CA GLY A 3 -34.33 -112.86 -88.70
C GLY A 3 -35.42 -111.78 -88.84
N PRO A 4 -35.40 -110.72 -88.04
CA PRO A 4 -36.37 -109.64 -88.16
C PRO A 4 -36.31 -109.00 -89.55
N SER A 5 -37.48 -108.67 -90.10
CA SER A 5 -37.56 -107.94 -91.37
C SER A 5 -36.83 -106.60 -91.24
N THR A 6 -36.15 -106.16 -92.30
CA THR A 6 -35.45 -104.87 -92.34
C THR A 6 -36.39 -103.70 -92.01
N SER A 7 -37.67 -103.81 -92.38
CA SER A 7 -38.72 -102.85 -92.01
C SER A 7 -38.89 -102.68 -90.50
N ASP A 8 -38.77 -103.75 -89.72
CA ASP A 8 -39.02 -103.71 -88.26
C ASP A 8 -37.78 -103.24 -87.49
N ALA A 9 -36.58 -103.59 -87.96
CA ALA A 9 -35.33 -103.01 -87.47
C ALA A 9 -35.32 -101.47 -87.67
N ILE A 10 -35.78 -100.98 -88.83
CA ILE A 10 -35.93 -99.54 -89.11
C ILE A 10 -36.90 -98.88 -88.13
N LYS A 11 -38.08 -99.48 -87.85
CA LYS A 11 -39.06 -98.94 -86.89
C LYS A 11 -38.52 -98.85 -85.46
N ILE A 12 -37.69 -99.81 -85.04
CA ILE A 12 -37.02 -99.79 -83.73
C ILE A 12 -36.02 -98.64 -83.67
N LEU A 13 -35.11 -98.54 -84.64
CA LEU A 13 -34.11 -97.47 -84.74
C LEU A 13 -34.74 -96.08 -84.83
N GLN A 14 -35.90 -95.94 -85.48
CA GLN A 14 -36.68 -94.69 -85.52
C GLN A 14 -37.20 -94.28 -84.14
N ARG A 15 -37.74 -95.23 -83.34
CA ARG A 15 -38.19 -94.97 -81.97
C ARG A 15 -37.03 -94.59 -81.05
N GLU A 16 -35.89 -95.27 -81.16
CA GLU A 16 -34.68 -94.89 -80.41
C GLU A 16 -34.16 -93.51 -80.82
N ASN A 17 -34.12 -93.18 -82.11
CA ASN A 17 -33.78 -91.83 -82.57
C ASN A 17 -34.71 -90.76 -81.98
N GLN A 18 -36.02 -91.02 -81.96
CA GLN A 18 -37.00 -90.08 -81.41
C GLN A 18 -36.82 -89.90 -79.90
N LYS A 19 -36.55 -90.98 -79.16
CA LYS A 19 -36.24 -90.95 -77.72
C LYS A 19 -34.95 -90.19 -77.44
N LEU A 20 -33.88 -90.43 -78.22
CA LEU A 20 -32.60 -89.72 -78.09
C LEU A 20 -32.74 -88.22 -78.38
N ARG A 21 -33.57 -87.83 -79.36
CA ARG A 21 -33.90 -86.41 -79.61
C ARG A 21 -34.60 -85.75 -78.42
N GLN A 22 -35.62 -86.41 -77.85
CA GLN A 22 -36.31 -85.92 -76.64
C GLN A 22 -35.36 -85.79 -75.45
N GLN A 23 -34.43 -86.75 -75.28
CA GLN A 23 -33.41 -86.67 -74.23
C GLN A 23 -32.45 -85.49 -74.45
N LEU A 24 -31.91 -85.31 -75.67
CA LEU A 24 -31.07 -84.16 -76.03
C LEU A 24 -31.77 -82.82 -75.81
N GLU A 25 -33.05 -82.70 -76.16
CA GLU A 25 -33.84 -81.48 -76.00
C GLU A 25 -34.08 -81.18 -74.51
N SER A 26 -34.37 -82.19 -73.69
CA SER A 26 -34.50 -82.03 -72.23
C SER A 26 -33.18 -81.64 -71.55
N LEU A 27 -32.04 -82.21 -71.99
CA LEU A 27 -30.71 -81.85 -71.51
C LEU A 27 -30.30 -80.42 -71.93
N SER A 28 -30.65 -80.01 -73.15
CA SER A 28 -30.45 -78.65 -73.66
C SER A 28 -31.23 -77.60 -72.85
N ALA A 29 -32.50 -77.89 -72.53
CA ALA A 29 -33.32 -77.05 -71.67
C ALA A 29 -32.76 -76.94 -70.24
N ALA A 30 -32.33 -78.06 -69.66
CA ALA A 30 -31.69 -78.09 -68.34
C ALA A 30 -30.35 -77.32 -68.32
N ALA A 31 -29.53 -77.45 -69.35
CA ALA A 31 -28.28 -76.71 -69.49
C ALA A 31 -28.52 -75.19 -69.63
N SER A 32 -29.48 -74.78 -70.46
CA SER A 32 -29.89 -73.38 -70.60
C SER A 32 -30.39 -72.79 -69.27
N SER A 33 -31.20 -73.54 -68.52
CA SER A 33 -31.68 -73.12 -67.20
C SER A 33 -30.53 -72.99 -66.19
N SER A 34 -29.62 -73.97 -66.14
CA SER A 34 -28.41 -73.91 -65.29
C SER A 34 -27.51 -72.71 -65.63
N TYR A 35 -27.33 -72.41 -66.91
CA TYR A 35 -26.56 -71.25 -67.36
C TYR A 35 -27.22 -69.92 -66.95
N SER A 36 -28.54 -69.79 -67.08
CA SER A 36 -29.26 -68.60 -66.62
C SER A 36 -29.16 -68.38 -65.10
N ALA A 37 -29.22 -69.46 -64.31
CA ALA A 37 -29.02 -69.40 -62.87
C ALA A 37 -27.57 -69.04 -62.48
N GLN A 38 -26.58 -69.50 -63.24
CA GLN A 38 -25.18 -69.08 -63.05
C GLN A 38 -24.98 -67.59 -63.36
N SER A 39 -25.52 -67.07 -64.48
CA SER A 39 -25.47 -65.63 -64.82
C SER A 39 -26.05 -64.77 -63.70
N GLN A 40 -27.23 -65.15 -63.18
CA GLN A 40 -27.88 -64.43 -62.08
C GLN A 40 -27.04 -64.42 -60.79
N LEU A 41 -26.42 -65.55 -60.43
CA LEU A 41 -25.52 -65.62 -59.27
C LEU A 41 -24.23 -64.82 -59.47
N GLU A 42 -23.72 -64.72 -60.69
CA GLU A 42 -22.56 -63.88 -61.02
C GLU A 42 -22.91 -62.38 -60.97
N GLU A 43 -24.09 -61.98 -61.46
CA GLU A 43 -24.63 -60.61 -61.34
C GLU A 43 -24.86 -60.21 -59.88
N GLU A 44 -25.51 -61.05 -59.07
CA GLU A 44 -25.68 -60.82 -57.62
C GLU A 44 -24.32 -60.73 -56.90
N ALA A 45 -23.39 -61.62 -57.22
CA ALA A 45 -22.05 -61.60 -56.64
C ALA A 45 -21.25 -60.36 -57.03
N GLN A 46 -21.46 -59.79 -58.22
CA GLN A 46 -20.87 -58.52 -58.62
C GLN A 46 -21.50 -57.35 -57.84
N HIS A 47 -22.83 -57.25 -57.80
CA HIS A 47 -23.54 -56.20 -57.06
C HIS A 47 -23.16 -56.17 -55.56
N LEU A 48 -22.98 -57.35 -54.95
CA LEU A 48 -22.51 -57.47 -53.57
C LEU A 48 -21.05 -57.00 -53.39
N ARG A 49 -20.16 -57.21 -54.38
CA ARG A 49 -18.79 -56.68 -54.34
C ARG A 49 -18.77 -55.15 -54.44
N GLU A 50 -19.54 -54.59 -55.36
CA GLU A 50 -19.67 -53.14 -55.55
C GLU A 50 -20.22 -52.45 -54.29
N THR A 51 -21.25 -53.04 -53.68
CA THR A 51 -21.82 -52.61 -52.39
C THR A 51 -20.79 -52.69 -51.25
N LEU A 52 -20.03 -53.79 -51.17
CA LEU A 52 -18.98 -53.97 -50.17
C LEU A 52 -17.86 -52.94 -50.32
N ASP A 53 -17.45 -52.63 -51.55
CA ASP A 53 -16.42 -51.64 -51.84
C ASP A 53 -16.90 -50.20 -51.65
N GLU A 54 -18.20 -49.90 -51.82
CA GLU A 54 -18.75 -48.62 -51.36
C GLU A 54 -18.72 -48.53 -49.82
N ALA A 55 -19.22 -49.52 -49.10
CA ALA A 55 -19.15 -49.53 -47.63
C ALA A 55 -17.70 -49.40 -47.11
N ARG A 56 -16.71 -49.98 -47.83
CA ARG A 56 -15.28 -49.79 -47.57
C ARG A 56 -14.79 -48.37 -47.89
N ARG A 57 -15.32 -47.67 -48.89
CA ARG A 57 -15.04 -46.25 -49.17
C ARG A 57 -15.63 -45.36 -48.08
N THR A 58 -16.93 -45.49 -47.79
CA THR A 58 -17.62 -44.72 -46.74
C THR A 58 -16.91 -44.87 -45.38
N ARG A 59 -16.51 -46.09 -45.01
CA ARG A 59 -15.79 -46.33 -43.75
C ARG A 59 -14.44 -45.59 -43.67
N ARG A 60 -13.68 -45.48 -44.77
CA ARG A 60 -12.40 -44.74 -44.78
C ARG A 60 -12.62 -43.24 -44.57
N ILE A 61 -13.65 -42.67 -45.19
CA ILE A 61 -14.02 -41.25 -45.03
C ILE A 61 -14.38 -40.98 -43.57
N LEU A 62 -15.28 -41.80 -42.99
CA LEU A 62 -15.67 -41.69 -41.59
C LEU A 62 -14.50 -41.85 -40.62
N THR A 63 -13.50 -42.68 -40.91
CA THR A 63 -12.25 -42.73 -40.12
C THR A 63 -11.47 -41.42 -40.21
N GLN A 64 -11.25 -40.89 -41.42
CA GLN A 64 -10.49 -39.65 -41.64
C GLN A 64 -11.15 -38.43 -40.99
N ASP A 65 -12.48 -38.34 -41.01
CA ASP A 65 -13.23 -37.25 -40.39
C ASP A 65 -13.36 -37.40 -38.87
N ASN A 66 -13.39 -38.63 -38.34
CA ASN A 66 -13.22 -38.87 -36.90
C ASN A 66 -11.81 -38.45 -36.45
N ASP A 67 -10.76 -38.82 -37.18
CA ASP A 67 -9.38 -38.40 -36.89
C ASP A 67 -9.22 -36.87 -36.97
N ARG A 68 -9.93 -36.21 -37.90
CA ARG A 68 -10.00 -34.74 -38.00
C ARG A 68 -10.65 -34.15 -36.75
N CYS A 69 -11.88 -34.59 -36.44
CA CYS A 69 -12.64 -34.12 -35.28
C CYS A 69 -11.87 -34.32 -33.96
N ASN A 70 -11.15 -35.44 -33.80
CA ASN A 70 -10.31 -35.67 -32.62
C ASN A 70 -9.13 -34.67 -32.51
N ARG A 71 -8.49 -34.29 -33.63
CA ARG A 71 -7.47 -33.22 -33.62
C ARG A 71 -8.08 -31.86 -33.28
N ASP A 72 -9.23 -31.53 -33.86
CA ASP A 72 -9.92 -30.26 -33.61
C ASP A 72 -10.36 -30.15 -32.14
N ILE A 73 -10.88 -31.24 -31.56
CA ILE A 73 -11.22 -31.34 -30.13
C ILE A 73 -9.97 -31.23 -29.24
N GLN A 74 -8.82 -31.79 -29.65
CA GLN A 74 -7.56 -31.62 -28.91
C GLN A 74 -7.08 -30.17 -28.94
N ALA A 75 -7.10 -29.51 -30.10
CA ALA A 75 -6.73 -28.10 -30.25
C ALA A 75 -7.64 -27.17 -29.42
N LEU A 76 -8.96 -27.37 -29.45
CA LEU A 76 -9.91 -26.62 -28.63
C LEU A 76 -9.68 -26.81 -27.12
N ARG A 77 -9.35 -28.04 -26.69
CA ARG A 77 -8.98 -28.35 -25.30
C ARG A 77 -7.64 -27.74 -24.90
N GLU A 78 -6.73 -27.49 -25.82
CA GLU A 78 -5.48 -26.79 -25.52
C GLU A 78 -5.70 -25.28 -25.46
N ALA A 79 -6.39 -24.68 -26.44
CA ALA A 79 -6.75 -23.27 -26.45
C ALA A 79 -7.53 -22.87 -25.17
N LEU A 80 -8.48 -23.70 -24.71
CA LEU A 80 -9.20 -23.47 -23.46
C LEU A 80 -8.27 -23.46 -22.22
N ARG A 81 -7.25 -24.33 -22.17
CA ARG A 81 -6.27 -24.33 -21.07
C ARG A 81 -5.35 -23.12 -21.13
N GLN A 82 -4.97 -22.67 -22.32
CA GLN A 82 -4.18 -21.46 -22.51
C GLN A 82 -4.98 -20.22 -22.07
N GLN A 83 -6.25 -20.12 -22.47
CA GLN A 83 -7.17 -19.07 -22.02
C GLN A 83 -7.36 -19.08 -20.50
N GLN A 84 -7.56 -20.25 -19.89
CA GLN A 84 -7.69 -20.39 -18.43
C GLN A 84 -6.44 -19.92 -17.69
N ARG A 85 -5.24 -20.21 -18.19
CA ARG A 85 -3.97 -19.70 -17.62
C ARG A 85 -3.88 -18.18 -17.74
N ALA A 86 -4.10 -17.63 -18.93
CA ALA A 86 -4.09 -16.18 -19.14
C ALA A 86 -5.07 -15.47 -18.19
N SER A 87 -6.30 -15.95 -18.06
CA SER A 87 -7.28 -15.38 -17.12
C SER A 87 -6.87 -15.50 -15.65
N ALA A 88 -6.14 -16.55 -15.26
CA ALA A 88 -5.62 -16.71 -13.90
C ALA A 88 -4.43 -15.78 -13.63
N GLU A 89 -3.57 -15.56 -14.63
CA GLU A 89 -2.46 -14.60 -14.58
C GLU A 89 -2.98 -13.15 -14.52
N GLU A 90 -4.02 -12.80 -15.29
CA GLU A 90 -4.73 -11.52 -15.21
C GLU A 90 -5.41 -11.31 -13.84
N MET A 91 -6.10 -12.34 -13.32
CA MET A 91 -6.70 -12.27 -11.98
C MET A 91 -5.65 -12.07 -10.88
N ALA A 92 -4.53 -12.80 -10.92
CA ALA A 92 -3.46 -12.64 -9.93
C ALA A 92 -2.85 -11.23 -9.95
N GLN A 93 -2.66 -10.64 -11.14
CA GLN A 93 -2.20 -9.25 -11.28
C GLN A 93 -3.20 -8.24 -10.71
N LEU A 94 -4.50 -8.45 -10.92
CA LEU A 94 -5.55 -7.60 -10.36
C LEU A 94 -5.65 -7.74 -8.83
N GLU A 95 -5.52 -8.96 -8.29
CA GLU A 95 -5.46 -9.20 -6.85
C GLU A 95 -4.24 -8.53 -6.20
N GLU A 96 -3.08 -8.55 -6.86
CA GLU A 96 -1.89 -7.82 -6.39
C GLU A 96 -2.10 -6.30 -6.42
N GLN A 97 -2.64 -5.76 -7.51
CA GLN A 97 -2.95 -4.32 -7.61
C GLN A 97 -3.94 -3.86 -6.53
N VAL A 98 -4.98 -4.66 -6.24
CA VAL A 98 -5.93 -4.37 -5.15
C VAL A 98 -5.23 -4.39 -3.78
N GLN A 99 -4.31 -5.32 -3.54
CA GLN A 99 -3.51 -5.35 -2.31
C GLN A 99 -2.57 -4.14 -2.19
N GLN A 100 -1.89 -3.75 -3.27
CA GLN A 100 -1.02 -2.57 -3.32
C GLN A 100 -1.81 -1.28 -3.05
N LEU A 101 -2.98 -1.10 -3.69
CA LEU A 101 -3.86 0.04 -3.46
C LEU A 101 -4.41 0.07 -2.02
N ALA A 102 -4.83 -1.08 -1.47
CA ALA A 102 -5.29 -1.18 -0.09
C ALA A 102 -4.17 -0.88 0.94
N ALA A 103 -2.91 -1.20 0.62
CA ALA A 103 -1.76 -0.81 1.43
C ALA A 103 -1.49 0.70 1.35
N SER A 104 -1.56 1.29 0.16
CA SER A 104 -1.40 2.74 -0.04
C SER A 104 -2.47 3.55 0.72
N LEU A 105 -3.73 3.12 0.63
CA LEU A 105 -4.84 3.79 1.32
C LEU A 105 -4.65 3.83 2.85
N ARG A 106 -4.21 2.71 3.46
CA ARG A 106 -3.92 2.66 4.90
C ARG A 106 -2.81 3.64 5.32
N ILE A 107 -1.79 3.81 4.47
CA ILE A 107 -0.70 4.77 4.70
C ILE A 107 -1.24 6.20 4.64
N GLU A 108 -2.10 6.51 3.66
CA GLU A 108 -2.77 7.83 3.58
C GLU A 108 -3.72 8.09 4.77
N GLU A 109 -4.49 7.09 5.21
CA GLU A 109 -5.36 7.15 6.39
C GLU A 109 -4.56 7.43 7.67
N ASP A 110 -3.42 6.76 7.87
CA ASP A 110 -2.53 6.98 9.02
C ASP A 110 -1.86 8.36 8.97
N ILE A 111 -1.41 8.81 7.79
CA ILE A 111 -0.86 10.16 7.58
C ILE A 111 -1.92 11.23 7.87
N HIS A 112 -3.16 11.02 7.42
CA HIS A 112 -4.27 11.93 7.69
C HIS A 112 -4.56 12.02 9.19
N ARG A 113 -4.65 10.87 9.88
CA ARG A 113 -4.87 10.79 11.32
C ARG A 113 -3.77 11.48 12.14
N GLN A 114 -2.50 11.26 11.78
CA GLN A 114 -1.36 11.97 12.39
C GLN A 114 -1.41 13.47 12.13
N THR A 115 -1.81 13.88 10.92
CA THR A 115 -1.95 15.30 10.56
C THR A 115 -3.06 15.98 11.38
N GLN A 116 -4.20 15.32 11.56
CA GLN A 116 -5.30 15.81 12.40
C GLN A 116 -4.85 15.98 13.86
N LEU A 117 -4.25 14.95 14.48
CA LEU A 117 -3.74 15.02 15.86
C LEU A 117 -2.74 16.17 16.06
N ARG A 118 -1.90 16.46 15.05
CA ARG A 118 -0.96 17.59 15.09
C ARG A 118 -1.67 18.95 15.00
N LEU A 119 -2.77 19.04 14.24
CA LEU A 119 -3.60 20.26 14.17
C LEU A 119 -4.34 20.50 15.49
N GLU A 120 -4.94 19.46 16.07
CA GLU A 120 -5.61 19.53 17.39
C GLU A 120 -4.63 19.96 18.50
N ALA A 121 -3.42 19.41 18.53
CA ALA A 121 -2.37 19.82 19.47
C ALA A 121 -1.92 21.28 19.25
N SER A 122 -1.85 21.74 18.00
CA SER A 122 -1.54 23.13 17.66
C SER A 122 -2.64 24.08 18.11
N GLU A 123 -3.91 23.73 17.90
CA GLU A 123 -5.05 24.52 18.35
C GLU A 123 -5.13 24.59 19.89
N ALA A 124 -4.88 23.48 20.58
CA ALA A 124 -4.80 23.45 22.05
C ALA A 124 -3.69 24.39 22.57
N LEU A 125 -2.53 24.43 21.91
CA LEU A 125 -1.45 25.37 22.22
C LEU A 125 -1.85 26.83 21.96
N VAL A 126 -2.45 27.14 20.81
CA VAL A 126 -2.91 28.49 20.46
C VAL A 126 -3.96 28.99 21.46
N ASN A 127 -4.95 28.16 21.81
CA ASN A 127 -5.97 28.52 22.80
C ASN A 127 -5.38 28.70 24.20
N SER A 128 -4.38 27.89 24.58
CA SER A 128 -3.61 28.06 25.83
C SER A 128 -2.82 29.38 25.84
N LEU A 129 -2.16 29.74 24.75
CA LEU A 129 -1.41 31.00 24.63
C LEU A 129 -2.33 32.22 24.71
N ARG A 130 -3.49 32.18 24.03
CA ARG A 130 -4.52 33.23 24.11
C ARG A 130 -5.02 33.40 25.56
N HIS A 131 -5.28 32.31 26.26
CA HIS A 131 -5.73 32.37 27.66
C HIS A 131 -4.67 32.95 28.60
N ASN A 132 -3.39 32.59 28.43
CA ASN A 132 -2.30 33.17 29.21
C ASN A 132 -2.13 34.68 28.94
N LEU A 133 -2.24 35.11 27.69
CA LEU A 133 -2.20 36.54 27.34
C LEU A 133 -3.36 37.31 27.96
N ASP A 134 -4.58 36.76 27.92
CA ASP A 134 -5.76 37.33 28.60
C ASP A 134 -5.57 37.41 30.13
N GLN A 135 -4.88 36.45 30.75
CA GLN A 135 -4.55 36.52 32.18
C GLN A 135 -3.55 37.64 32.47
N GLU A 136 -2.44 37.74 31.72
CA GLU A 136 -1.43 38.79 31.90
C GLU A 136 -2.03 40.19 31.71
N MET A 137 -2.85 40.39 30.66
CA MET A 137 -3.55 41.65 30.41
C MET A 137 -4.57 42.02 31.50
N ARG A 138 -5.07 41.04 32.25
CA ARG A 138 -5.96 41.25 33.41
C ARG A 138 -5.21 41.37 34.74
N ARG A 139 -3.88 41.20 34.80
CA ARG A 139 -3.12 41.39 36.04
C ARG A 139 -3.09 42.88 36.42
N PRO A 140 -3.68 43.28 37.56
CA PRO A 140 -3.69 44.68 37.96
C PRO A 140 -2.25 45.15 38.19
N HIS A 141 -1.85 46.23 37.50
CA HIS A 141 -0.53 46.85 37.62
C HIS A 141 -0.37 47.54 38.97
N LYS A 142 -0.22 46.75 40.04
CA LYS A 142 -0.14 47.21 41.42
C LYS A 142 1.24 47.80 41.72
N ILE A 143 1.30 49.14 41.71
CA ILE A 143 1.92 50.04 42.70
C ILE A 143 2.25 51.37 41.98
N PRO A 144 1.65 52.50 42.38
CA PRO A 144 2.16 53.82 42.00
C PRO A 144 3.61 53.95 42.49
N ARG A 145 4.54 54.32 41.61
CA ARG A 145 5.94 54.56 42.00
C ARG A 145 5.96 55.62 43.11
N GLN A 146 6.58 55.29 44.25
CA GLN A 146 6.81 56.27 45.31
C GLN A 146 7.65 57.41 44.73
N PRO A 147 7.31 58.69 45.01
CA PRO A 147 8.07 59.82 44.50
C PRO A 147 9.51 59.78 45.03
N CYS A 148 10.43 60.33 44.23
CA CYS A 148 11.84 60.43 44.58
C CYS A 148 12.02 61.14 45.93
N LEU A 149 12.60 60.44 46.92
CA LEU A 149 12.77 60.93 48.28
C LEU A 149 13.70 62.16 48.42
N TYR A 150 14.37 62.59 47.35
CA TYR A 150 15.26 63.76 47.37
C TYR A 150 14.65 65.02 46.74
N CYS A 151 13.67 64.89 45.84
CA CYS A 151 13.06 66.05 45.15
C CYS A 151 11.55 65.91 44.91
N SER A 152 10.90 64.91 45.51
CA SER A 152 9.47 64.60 45.41
C SER A 152 8.93 64.32 44.00
N SER A 153 9.80 64.18 42.99
CA SER A 153 9.38 63.90 41.60
C SER A 153 8.85 62.47 41.45
N PRO A 154 7.66 62.24 40.85
CA PRO A 154 7.12 60.90 40.60
C PRO A 154 7.78 60.18 39.42
N HIS A 155 8.62 60.86 38.64
CA HIS A 155 9.12 60.36 37.35
C HIS A 155 10.37 59.48 37.46
N HIS A 156 11.13 59.57 38.55
CA HIS A 156 12.37 58.81 38.76
C HIS A 156 12.44 58.27 40.19
N ASN A 157 13.30 57.27 40.42
CA ASN A 157 13.57 56.74 41.76
C ASN A 157 14.81 57.46 42.38
N PRO A 158 15.08 57.30 43.70
CA PRO A 158 16.19 57.99 44.35
C PRO A 158 17.61 57.68 43.81
N LEU A 159 17.84 56.57 43.11
CA LEU A 159 19.13 56.30 42.46
C LEU A 159 19.35 57.23 41.26
N ASP A 160 18.33 57.41 40.45
CA ASP A 160 18.38 58.17 39.19
C ASP A 160 18.16 59.68 39.38
N CYS A 161 18.28 60.19 40.62
CA CYS A 161 17.96 61.57 40.96
C CYS A 161 19.09 62.53 40.59
N THR A 162 18.92 63.25 39.48
CA THR A 162 19.82 64.34 39.04
C THR A 162 19.57 65.67 39.75
N THR A 163 18.44 65.85 40.43
CA THR A 163 18.10 67.11 41.14
C THR A 163 18.93 67.32 42.40
N VAL A 164 19.25 66.25 43.13
CA VAL A 164 20.13 66.27 44.29
C VAL A 164 21.27 65.28 44.03
N THR A 165 22.42 65.82 43.65
CA THR A 165 23.64 65.04 43.37
C THR A 165 24.49 64.86 44.63
N ASP A 166 24.62 65.91 45.45
CA ASP A 166 25.41 65.90 46.69
C ASP A 166 24.92 64.81 47.66
N ARG A 167 25.85 63.93 48.04
CA ARG A 167 25.63 62.77 48.91
C ARG A 167 25.45 63.14 50.38
N ALA A 168 26.06 64.23 50.86
CA ALA A 168 25.82 64.74 52.20
C ALA A 168 24.38 65.25 52.29
N VAL A 169 23.92 65.99 51.28
CA VAL A 169 22.53 66.44 51.16
C VAL A 169 21.58 65.24 51.03
N ARG A 170 21.87 64.26 50.15
CA ARG A 170 21.08 62.99 50.09
C ARG A 170 21.02 62.28 51.44
N ARG A 171 22.12 62.20 52.18
CA ARG A 171 22.16 61.55 53.51
C ARG A 171 21.34 62.30 54.55
N GLN A 172 21.30 63.63 54.48
CA GLN A 172 20.48 64.49 55.33
C GLN A 172 18.99 64.36 55.00
N LEU A 173 18.60 64.40 53.72
CA LEU A 173 17.21 64.29 53.25
C LEU A 173 16.55 62.94 53.58
N ILE A 174 17.34 61.90 53.85
CA ILE A 174 16.86 60.59 54.33
C ILE A 174 16.34 60.66 55.77
N GLY A 175 16.89 61.54 56.61
CA GLY A 175 16.62 61.58 58.04
C GLY A 175 16.81 60.21 58.69
N ASP A 176 15.78 59.78 59.43
CA ASP A 176 15.71 58.53 60.20
C ASP A 176 15.32 57.29 59.37
N ARG A 177 15.24 57.41 58.04
CA ARG A 177 14.97 56.28 57.14
C ARG A 177 16.18 55.36 57.01
N CYS A 178 15.93 54.09 56.74
CA CYS A 178 16.97 53.08 56.55
C CYS A 178 17.93 53.48 55.43
N VAL A 179 19.21 53.66 55.75
CA VAL A 179 20.23 53.99 54.75
C VAL A 179 20.43 52.91 53.68
N ASN A 180 19.96 51.67 53.89
CA ASN A 180 20.10 50.58 52.92
C ASN A 180 18.97 50.52 51.86
N CYS A 181 17.72 50.83 52.23
CA CYS A 181 16.57 50.70 51.34
C CYS A 181 15.62 51.91 51.31
N LEU A 182 15.94 52.97 52.06
CA LEU A 182 15.19 54.22 52.19
C LEU A 182 13.77 54.09 52.80
N GLY A 183 13.44 52.90 53.32
CA GLY A 183 12.20 52.61 54.03
C GLY A 183 12.17 53.16 55.47
N SER A 184 10.97 53.21 56.05
CA SER A 184 10.74 53.72 57.42
C SER A 184 11.07 52.66 58.48
N HIS A 185 12.35 52.42 58.72
CA HIS A 185 12.92 51.57 59.79
C HIS A 185 14.42 51.87 59.93
N ASP A 186 15.05 51.42 61.02
CA ASP A 186 16.51 51.51 61.18
C ASP A 186 17.26 50.42 60.37
N ILE A 187 18.54 50.66 60.04
CA ILE A 187 19.42 49.72 59.34
C ILE A 187 19.52 48.36 60.03
N THR A 188 19.54 48.31 61.37
CA THR A 188 19.69 47.05 62.13
C THR A 188 18.48 46.12 61.96
N GLY A 189 17.29 46.68 61.77
CA GLY A 189 16.04 45.95 61.51
C GLY A 189 15.69 45.80 60.03
N CYS A 190 16.62 46.05 59.11
CA CYS A 190 16.30 46.13 57.69
C CYS A 190 16.01 44.74 57.06
N PRO A 191 14.81 44.51 56.49
CA PRO A 191 14.48 43.25 55.79
C PRO A 191 15.13 43.16 54.39
N SER A 192 15.73 44.25 53.89
CA SER A 192 16.36 44.29 52.58
C SER A 192 17.76 43.67 52.63
N ARG A 193 17.90 42.45 52.08
CA ARG A 193 19.19 41.82 51.80
C ARG A 193 19.96 42.43 50.61
N LYS A 194 19.47 43.52 50.02
CA LYS A 194 20.19 44.25 48.97
C LYS A 194 21.44 44.91 49.57
N THR A 195 22.48 44.99 48.76
CA THR A 195 23.73 45.70 49.04
C THR A 195 23.97 46.75 47.96
N CYS A 196 24.89 47.68 48.23
CA CYS A 196 25.30 48.70 47.28
C CYS A 196 25.90 48.08 46.00
N LEU A 197 25.45 48.54 44.81
CA LEU A 197 25.94 48.04 43.53
C LEU A 197 27.43 48.36 43.26
N HIS A 198 27.99 49.41 43.88
CA HIS A 198 29.39 49.82 43.67
C HIS A 198 30.39 49.18 44.65
N CYS A 199 29.97 48.82 45.87
CA CYS A 199 30.90 48.39 46.93
C CYS A 199 30.42 47.20 47.76
N GLN A 200 29.22 46.67 47.50
CA GLN A 200 28.60 45.53 48.19
C GLN A 200 28.39 45.69 49.72
N ALA A 201 28.64 46.88 50.28
CA ALA A 201 28.27 47.22 51.65
C ALA A 201 26.77 47.49 51.82
N TRP A 202 26.28 47.51 53.07
CA TRP A 202 24.88 47.72 53.42
C TRP A 202 24.49 49.21 53.41
N HIS A 203 24.43 49.82 52.22
CA HIS A 203 23.79 51.11 52.00
C HIS A 203 23.17 51.19 50.60
N HIS A 204 22.18 52.07 50.44
CA HIS A 204 21.54 52.34 49.16
C HIS A 204 22.54 52.96 48.20
N THR A 205 22.58 52.47 46.95
CA THR A 205 23.61 52.80 45.96
C THR A 205 23.82 54.31 45.75
N SER A 206 22.75 55.13 45.85
CA SER A 206 22.80 56.60 45.72
C SER A 206 23.60 57.34 46.81
N LEU A 207 24.00 56.65 47.88
CA LEU A 207 24.81 57.17 48.99
C LEU A 207 26.27 56.69 48.96
N CYS A 208 26.63 55.85 47.99
CA CYS A 208 27.92 55.16 48.03
C CYS A 208 29.10 56.13 47.85
N PRO A 209 30.08 56.16 48.77
CA PRO A 209 31.28 56.98 48.61
C PRO A 209 32.06 56.72 47.31
N LEU A 210 31.97 55.53 46.71
CA LEU A 210 32.70 55.17 45.49
C LEU A 210 31.98 55.52 44.18
N GLY A 211 30.69 55.87 44.21
CA GLY A 211 29.85 55.96 42.99
C GLY A 211 30.12 57.13 42.02
N ASP A 212 31.08 58.01 42.31
CA ASP A 212 31.43 59.20 41.51
C ASP A 212 32.91 59.13 41.05
N SER A 213 33.63 58.08 41.44
CA SER A 213 35.05 57.86 41.16
C SER A 213 35.23 56.58 40.33
N SER A 214 34.60 56.54 39.15
CA SER A 214 34.70 55.41 38.22
C SER A 214 34.60 55.81 36.73
N SER A 215 35.15 56.96 36.36
CA SER A 215 35.89 57.05 35.10
C SER A 215 37.36 56.72 35.41
N ASP A 216 37.98 55.86 34.61
CA ASP A 216 39.37 55.43 34.74
C ASP A 216 39.76 54.71 36.05
N LEU A 217 39.39 53.43 36.14
CA LEU A 217 40.39 52.35 35.99
C LEU A 217 39.71 50.99 35.76
N ARG A 218 40.39 50.12 35.00
CA ARG A 218 40.02 48.71 34.82
C ARG A 218 40.78 47.87 35.84
N ASP A 219 40.14 46.85 36.44
CA ASP A 219 40.33 45.46 35.99
C ASP A 219 39.45 44.45 36.76
N VAL A 220 39.37 43.23 36.23
CA VAL A 220 38.58 42.12 36.81
C VAL A 220 39.47 41.10 37.50
N PRO A 221 39.16 40.74 38.75
CA PRO A 221 39.37 39.37 39.24
C PRO A 221 38.02 38.74 39.62
N GLY A 222 37.54 37.81 38.80
CA GLY A 222 36.40 36.96 39.17
C GLY A 222 36.79 35.99 40.30
N PRO A 223 35.91 35.71 41.28
CA PRO A 223 36.25 34.87 42.43
C PRO A 223 36.27 33.37 42.05
N SER A 224 37.41 32.91 41.53
CA SER A 224 37.73 31.48 41.43
C SER A 224 37.62 30.80 42.79
N ARG A 225 36.80 29.76 42.89
CA ARG A 225 36.82 28.82 44.02
C ARG A 225 37.01 27.39 43.51
N SER A 226 38.13 26.80 43.92
CA SER A 226 38.47 25.38 43.80
C SER A 226 37.35 24.49 44.38
N SER A 227 37.00 23.36 43.74
CA SER A 227 37.64 22.04 43.90
C SER A 227 37.54 21.49 45.33
N GLY A 228 37.05 20.28 45.60
CA GLY A 228 36.54 19.20 44.74
C GLY A 228 35.90 18.13 45.66
N PRO A 229 36.14 16.81 45.49
CA PRO A 229 36.62 16.05 44.33
C PRO A 229 35.42 15.39 43.61
N GLY A 230 35.63 14.29 42.86
CA GLY A 230 34.53 13.53 42.26
C GLY A 230 34.91 12.11 41.83
N ASP A 231 33.89 11.36 41.40
CA ASP A 231 33.92 10.05 40.75
C ASP A 231 32.64 9.97 39.86
N ARG A 232 32.44 9.07 38.89
CA ARG A 232 33.30 8.32 37.95
C ARG A 232 32.37 7.36 37.21
N TYR A 233 32.36 7.34 35.86
CA TYR A 233 31.66 6.35 35.01
C TYR A 233 30.11 6.35 35.13
N THR A 234 29.29 5.98 34.13
CA THR A 234 29.45 5.74 32.67
C THR A 234 28.54 6.76 31.92
N SER A 235 28.12 6.69 30.64
CA SER A 235 28.21 5.69 29.55
C SER A 235 27.96 6.36 28.17
N SER A 236 28.03 5.55 27.11
CA SER A 236 27.47 5.77 25.75
C SER A 236 27.92 7.02 24.99
#